data_AF-A0A951WA24-F1
#
_entry.id   AF-A0A951WA24-F1
#
_cell.length_a   1.000
_cell.length_b   1.000
_cell.length_c   1.000
_cell.angle_alpha   90.00
_cell.angle_beta   90.00
_cell.angle_gamma   90.00
#
_symmetry.space_group_name_H-M   'P 1'
#
loop_
_entity.id
_entity.type
_entity.pdbx_description
1 polymer ?
#
loop_
_entity_poly.entity_id
_entity_poly.type
_entity_poly.pdbx_seq_one_letter_code
_entity_poly.pdbx_strand_id
1 'polypeptide(L)'
;MKFIVSSGSLLKNVNLINGVINTNNTIPILDNFLFEVSENSLKITGSDLETTVTTTLEVESADAAKVAVPSRMLSDMLKTFPEQPLTFIQKEDGLMEIVSEQGNYQLALESADEYPNAPEVDEASTASIQAGILAEAISNTLFATGNDELRPVMTGVFFQAGKDNFKFVATDAHRLVKYTRTDLHAEEPADYIMPKKPLNLLKNILSGSNDDVKIEYNKVNTRFSFQNIVLTCRLIDGKYPSYDAVIPKENPNVLTINRNMFLTSLRRVSIFSNKATNQV
;
A
#
# COMPACT_ATOMS: atom_id res chain seq x y z
N MET A 1 -23.69 17.31 -0.74
CA MET A 1 -23.15 16.12 -1.43
C MET A 1 -24.28 15.13 -1.65
N LYS A 2 -24.53 14.71 -2.89
CA LYS A 2 -25.44 13.63 -3.23
C LYS A 2 -24.88 12.82 -4.40
N PHE A 3 -24.79 11.50 -4.26
CA PHE A 3 -24.35 10.62 -5.34
C PHE A 3 -24.96 9.22 -5.25
N ILE A 4 -24.99 8.50 -6.37
CA ILE A 4 -25.42 7.11 -6.46
C ILE A 4 -24.26 6.24 -6.93
N VAL A 5 -24.05 5.09 -6.28
CA VAL A 5 -22.97 4.15 -6.61
C VAL A 5 -23.38 2.71 -6.30
N SER A 6 -22.81 1.75 -7.03
CA SER A 6 -22.97 0.32 -6.73
C SER A 6 -22.28 -0.04 -5.40
N SER A 7 -22.97 -0.80 -4.55
CA SER A 7 -22.46 -1.27 -3.26
C SER A 7 -21.16 -2.07 -3.41
N GLY A 8 -21.08 -3.00 -4.35
CA GLY A 8 -19.88 -3.79 -4.59
C GLY A 8 -18.73 -2.98 -5.19
N SER A 9 -19.03 -2.04 -6.08
CA SER A 9 -18.01 -1.15 -6.67
C SER A 9 -17.38 -0.24 -5.61
N LEU A 10 -18.20 0.34 -4.73
CA LEU A 10 -17.72 1.14 -3.62
C LEU A 10 -16.95 0.28 -2.60
N LEU A 11 -17.47 -0.89 -2.23
CA LEU A 11 -16.81 -1.81 -1.30
C LEU A 11 -15.43 -2.25 -1.82
N LYS A 12 -15.31 -2.57 -3.10
CA LYS A 12 -14.02 -2.93 -3.73
C LYS A 12 -12.99 -1.81 -3.55
N ASN A 13 -13.38 -0.57 -3.84
CA ASN A 13 -12.51 0.61 -3.74
C ASN A 13 -12.14 0.92 -2.28
N VAL A 14 -13.11 0.86 -1.38
CA VAL A 14 -12.89 1.03 0.07
C VAL A 14 -11.92 -0.02 0.61
N ASN A 15 -12.08 -1.30 0.25
CA ASN A 15 -11.19 -2.37 0.70
C ASN A 15 -9.73 -2.20 0.22
N LEU A 16 -9.51 -1.62 -0.98
CA LEU A 16 -8.17 -1.37 -1.50
C LEU A 16 -7.41 -0.35 -0.66
N ILE A 17 -8.09 0.70 -0.20
CA ILE A 17 -7.46 1.78 0.55
C ILE A 17 -7.50 1.54 2.08
N ASN A 18 -8.38 0.69 2.59
CA ASN A 18 -8.58 0.49 4.02
C ASN A 18 -7.30 0.10 4.78
N GLY A 19 -6.34 -0.56 4.13
CA GLY A 19 -5.08 -0.91 4.74
C GLY A 19 -4.16 0.27 5.10
N VAL A 20 -4.45 1.48 4.59
CA VAL A 20 -3.72 2.70 4.99
C VAL A 20 -4.17 3.22 6.36
N ILE A 21 -5.43 2.98 6.74
CA ILE A 21 -6.00 3.47 8.00
C ILE A 21 -5.42 2.65 9.16
N ASN A 22 -4.80 3.33 10.12
CA ASN A 22 -4.33 2.67 11.34
C ASN A 22 -5.49 2.36 12.28
N THR A 23 -5.34 1.33 13.11
CA THR A 23 -6.37 0.98 14.10
C THR A 23 -6.39 1.91 15.32
N ASN A 24 -5.31 2.65 15.55
CA ASN A 24 -5.14 3.58 16.68
C ASN A 24 -4.46 4.86 16.17
N ASN A 25 -5.23 5.80 15.61
CA ASN A 25 -4.70 7.10 15.23
C ASN A 25 -4.70 8.06 16.42
N THR A 26 -3.66 8.88 16.52
CA THR A 26 -3.61 10.01 17.47
C THR A 26 -4.39 11.22 16.95
N ILE A 27 -4.61 11.29 15.64
CA ILE A 27 -5.37 12.34 14.96
C ILE A 27 -6.67 11.71 14.46
N PRO A 28 -7.83 11.99 15.11
CA PRO A 28 -9.09 11.29 14.83
C PRO A 28 -9.58 11.37 13.39
N ILE A 29 -9.33 12.48 12.69
CA ILE A 29 -9.74 12.63 11.28
C ILE A 29 -9.14 11.56 10.35
N LEU A 30 -8.02 10.94 10.75
CA LEU A 30 -7.35 9.85 10.01
C LEU A 30 -8.03 8.48 10.21
N ASP A 31 -9.00 8.37 11.11
CA ASP A 31 -9.92 7.23 11.18
C ASP A 31 -11.00 7.28 10.08
N ASN A 32 -11.03 8.37 9.31
CA ASN A 32 -11.99 8.60 8.24
C ASN A 32 -11.35 8.45 6.85
N PHE A 33 -12.20 8.13 5.86
CA PHE A 33 -11.88 8.38 4.46
C PHE A 33 -12.34 9.77 4.06
N LEU A 34 -11.53 10.49 3.30
CA LEU A 34 -11.96 11.70 2.62
C LEU A 34 -12.68 11.34 1.32
N PHE A 35 -13.95 11.72 1.22
CA PHE A 35 -14.77 11.59 0.03
C PHE A 35 -14.79 12.93 -0.69
N GLU A 36 -14.44 12.95 -1.96
CA GLU A 36 -14.51 14.13 -2.83
C GLU A 36 -15.34 13.76 -4.06
N VAL A 37 -16.50 14.38 -4.23
CA VAL A 37 -17.36 14.20 -5.40
C VAL A 37 -17.18 15.41 -6.31
N SER A 38 -16.93 15.16 -7.59
CA SER A 38 -16.84 16.18 -8.64
C SER A 38 -17.07 15.52 -10.00
N GLU A 39 -17.86 16.14 -10.89
CA GLU A 39 -18.00 15.72 -12.29
C GLU A 39 -18.31 14.22 -12.49
N ASN A 40 -19.33 13.68 -11.83
CA ASN A 40 -19.68 12.23 -11.85
C ASN A 40 -18.54 11.30 -11.40
N SER A 41 -17.60 11.80 -10.61
CA SER A 41 -16.49 11.03 -10.08
C SER A 41 -16.44 11.17 -8.56
N LEU A 42 -16.32 10.05 -7.87
CA LEU A 42 -16.01 9.98 -6.46
C LEU A 42 -14.54 9.60 -6.30
N LYS A 43 -13.77 10.49 -5.69
CA LYS A 43 -12.41 10.24 -5.24
C LYS A 43 -12.46 9.91 -3.75
N ILE A 44 -11.87 8.80 -3.37
CA ILE A 44 -11.78 8.34 -1.98
C ILE A 44 -10.31 8.33 -1.58
N THR A 45 -9.97 9.05 -0.52
CA THR A 45 -8.62 9.14 0.00
C THR A 45 -8.55 8.62 1.42
N GLY A 46 -7.57 7.76 1.70
CA GLY A 46 -7.17 7.37 3.05
C GLY A 46 -5.72 7.78 3.30
N SER A 47 -5.40 8.20 4.52
CA SER A 47 -4.05 8.65 4.88
C SER A 47 -3.69 8.28 6.32
N ASP A 48 -2.40 8.05 6.56
CA ASP A 48 -1.80 8.04 7.90
C ASP A 48 -0.69 9.08 8.05
N LEU A 49 -0.74 10.15 7.25
CA LEU A 49 0.29 11.19 7.05
C LEU A 49 1.56 10.75 6.32
N GLU A 50 1.99 9.51 6.53
CA GLU A 50 3.20 8.97 5.89
C GLU A 50 2.90 8.30 4.55
N THR A 51 1.73 7.69 4.43
CA THR A 51 1.19 7.04 3.24
C THR A 51 -0.21 7.56 2.99
N THR A 52 -0.47 7.99 1.77
CA THR A 52 -1.78 8.39 1.29
C THR A 52 -2.15 7.51 0.10
N VAL A 53 -3.33 6.91 0.13
CA VAL A 53 -3.87 6.12 -0.98
C VAL A 53 -5.18 6.74 -1.42
N THR A 54 -5.25 7.03 -2.72
CA THR A 54 -6.44 7.55 -3.37
C THR A 54 -6.92 6.53 -4.40
N THR A 55 -8.23 6.33 -4.47
CA THR A 55 -8.87 5.65 -5.59
C THR A 55 -10.02 6.49 -6.14
N THR A 56 -10.30 6.34 -7.43
CA THR A 56 -11.34 7.11 -8.13
C THR A 56 -12.34 6.16 -8.79
N LEU A 57 -13.63 6.42 -8.66
CA LEU A 57 -14.67 5.63 -9.31
C LEU A 57 -15.78 6.53 -9.84
N GLU A 58 -16.40 6.10 -10.93
CA GLU A 58 -17.55 6.79 -11.52
C GLU A 58 -18.79 6.64 -10.64
N VAL A 59 -19.54 7.72 -10.49
CA VAL A 59 -20.77 7.80 -9.70
C VAL A 59 -21.77 8.71 -10.42
N GLU A 60 -23.06 8.52 -10.16
CA GLU A 60 -24.05 9.48 -10.65
C GLU A 60 -24.17 10.64 -9.65
N SER A 61 -23.70 11.84 -10.04
CA SER A 61 -23.78 13.02 -9.19
C SER A 61 -23.79 14.33 -9.96
N ALA A 62 -24.62 15.28 -9.52
CA ALA A 62 -24.60 16.66 -9.99
C ALA A 62 -23.89 17.61 -9.01
N ASP A 63 -23.40 17.09 -7.88
CA ASP A 63 -22.83 17.87 -6.79
C ASP A 63 -21.30 17.96 -6.91
N ALA A 64 -20.72 19.02 -6.35
CA ALA A 64 -19.31 19.10 -6.02
C ALA A 64 -19.17 19.33 -4.51
N ALA A 65 -18.54 18.39 -3.80
CA ALA A 65 -18.43 18.46 -2.34
C ALA A 65 -17.30 17.58 -1.80
N LYS A 66 -16.85 17.89 -0.58
CA LYS A 66 -15.86 17.09 0.16
C LYS A 66 -16.35 16.83 1.58
N VAL A 67 -16.12 15.61 2.08
CA VAL A 67 -16.49 15.25 3.46
C VAL A 67 -15.66 14.07 3.98
N ALA A 68 -15.42 14.02 5.28
CA ALA A 68 -14.75 12.88 5.92
C ALA A 68 -15.80 11.88 6.45
N VAL A 69 -15.64 10.60 6.08
CA VAL A 69 -16.59 9.51 6.36
C VAL A 69 -15.90 8.43 7.22
N PRO A 70 -16.51 7.99 8.34
CA PRO A 70 -15.97 6.94 9.20
C PRO A 70 -15.64 5.64 8.47
N SER A 71 -14.34 5.36 8.33
CA SER A 71 -13.83 4.28 7.48
C SER A 71 -14.36 2.91 7.90
N ARG A 72 -14.35 2.62 9.21
CA ARG A 72 -14.75 1.34 9.77
C ARG A 72 -16.24 1.10 9.64
N MET A 73 -17.07 2.07 10.05
CA MET A 73 -18.53 1.95 9.96
C MET A 73 -18.97 1.81 8.50
N LEU A 74 -18.40 2.61 7.59
CA LEU A 74 -18.68 2.50 6.17
C LEU A 74 -18.29 1.11 5.63
N SER A 75 -17.05 0.67 5.90
CA SER A 75 -16.55 -0.62 5.41
C SER A 75 -17.39 -1.79 5.92
N ASP A 76 -17.76 -1.78 7.20
CA ASP A 76 -18.54 -2.85 7.80
C ASP A 76 -19.99 -2.83 7.31
N MET A 77 -20.59 -1.65 7.11
CA MET A 77 -21.91 -1.53 6.50
C MET A 77 -21.91 -2.06 5.06
N LEU A 78 -20.96 -1.64 4.22
CA LEU A 78 -20.88 -2.03 2.82
C LEU A 78 -20.75 -3.55 2.61
N LYS A 79 -20.09 -4.26 3.55
CA LYS A 79 -19.99 -5.74 3.52
C LYS A 79 -21.32 -6.45 3.75
N THR A 80 -22.33 -5.77 4.28
CA THR A 80 -23.64 -6.39 4.59
C THR A 80 -24.62 -6.29 3.42
N PHE A 81 -24.41 -5.37 2.47
CA PHE A 81 -25.31 -5.20 1.35
C PHE A 81 -25.08 -6.24 0.25
N PRO A 82 -26.14 -6.79 -0.37
CA PRO A 82 -26.02 -7.41 -1.68
C PRO A 82 -25.64 -6.35 -2.73
N GLU A 83 -25.25 -6.81 -3.93
CA GLU A 83 -24.99 -5.92 -5.07
C GLU A 83 -26.26 -5.15 -5.44
N GLN A 84 -26.24 -3.84 -5.19
CA GLN A 84 -27.37 -2.93 -5.41
C GLN A 84 -26.87 -1.47 -5.51
N PRO A 85 -27.64 -0.55 -6.10
CA PRO A 85 -27.33 0.87 -6.02
C PRO A 85 -27.58 1.42 -4.61
N LEU A 86 -26.67 2.25 -4.12
CA LEU A 86 -26.79 3.00 -2.87
C LEU A 86 -26.80 4.49 -3.17
N THR A 87 -27.74 5.23 -2.57
CA THR A 87 -27.78 6.69 -2.67
C THR A 87 -27.24 7.31 -1.39
N PHE A 88 -26.19 8.12 -1.53
CA PHE A 88 -25.59 8.88 -0.43
C PHE A 88 -26.09 10.32 -0.49
N ILE A 89 -26.56 10.86 0.64
CA ILE A 89 -27.11 12.21 0.76
C ILE A 89 -26.57 12.86 2.04
N GLN A 90 -25.72 13.87 1.89
CA GLN A 90 -25.28 14.71 3.00
C GLN A 90 -26.41 15.64 3.44
N LYS A 91 -26.72 15.61 4.73
CA LYS A 91 -27.72 16.44 5.41
C LYS A 91 -27.07 17.66 6.05
N GLU A 92 -27.88 18.66 6.37
CA GLU A 92 -27.43 19.92 6.98
C GLU A 92 -26.93 19.75 8.42
N ASP A 93 -27.35 18.70 9.11
CA ASP A 93 -26.97 18.37 10.49
C ASP A 93 -25.62 17.63 10.61
N GLY A 94 -24.87 17.52 9.51
CA GLY A 94 -23.59 16.81 9.48
C GLY A 94 -23.72 15.29 9.40
N LEU A 95 -24.89 14.76 9.03
CA LEU A 95 -25.09 13.33 8.79
C LEU A 95 -25.03 13.00 7.29
N MET A 96 -24.53 11.81 6.97
CA MET A 96 -24.71 11.17 5.67
C MET A 96 -25.86 10.17 5.77
N GLU A 97 -26.96 10.44 5.07
CA GLU A 97 -28.00 9.44 4.84
C GLU A 97 -27.58 8.51 3.70
N ILE A 98 -27.67 7.20 3.92
CA ILE A 98 -27.41 6.16 2.94
C ILE A 98 -28.73 5.42 2.70
N VAL A 99 -29.27 5.53 1.50
CA VAL A 99 -30.53 4.90 1.10
C VAL A 99 -30.22 3.65 0.27
N SER A 100 -30.78 2.53 0.70
CA SER A 100 -30.77 1.24 -0.01
C SER A 100 -32.21 0.81 -0.32
N GLU A 101 -32.40 -0.30 -1.05
CA GLU A 101 -33.75 -0.86 -1.25
C GLU A 101 -34.42 -1.31 0.05
N GLN A 102 -33.63 -1.62 1.08
CA GLN A 102 -34.09 -2.28 2.31
C GLN A 102 -34.22 -1.33 3.50
N GLY A 103 -33.79 -0.07 3.35
CA GLY A 103 -33.86 0.92 4.42
C GLY A 103 -32.87 2.07 4.27
N ASN A 104 -32.98 3.00 5.22
CA ASN A 104 -32.13 4.19 5.32
C ASN A 104 -31.22 4.08 6.54
N TYR A 105 -29.96 4.45 6.35
CA TYR A 105 -28.93 4.44 7.38
C TYR A 105 -28.31 5.81 7.50
N GLN A 106 -27.69 6.10 8.65
CA GLN A 106 -27.03 7.38 8.89
C GLN A 106 -25.63 7.18 9.45
N LEU A 107 -24.69 7.98 8.97
CA LEU A 107 -23.33 8.09 9.50
C LEU A 107 -23.06 9.54 9.91
N ALA A 108 -22.44 9.74 11.07
CA ALA A 108 -21.92 11.05 11.43
C ALA A 108 -20.70 11.37 10.56
N LEU A 109 -20.67 12.56 9.99
CA LEU A 109 -19.57 13.04 9.15
C LEU A 109 -18.67 13.98 9.93
N GLU A 110 -17.44 14.10 9.46
CA GLU A 110 -16.49 15.12 9.90
C GLU A 110 -16.19 16.10 8.76
N SER A 111 -15.80 17.32 9.11
CA SER A 111 -15.41 18.31 8.10
C SER A 111 -14.16 17.86 7.36
N ALA A 112 -14.15 18.05 6.03
CA ALA A 112 -12.98 17.77 5.21
C ALA A 112 -11.81 18.74 5.46
N ASP A 113 -12.06 19.90 6.09
CA ASP A 113 -11.06 20.98 6.25
C ASP A 113 -9.85 20.56 7.09
N GLU A 114 -10.02 19.60 7.99
CA GLU A 114 -8.94 19.09 8.85
C GLU A 114 -8.21 17.89 8.23
N TYR A 115 -8.67 17.39 7.08
CA TYR A 115 -8.04 16.24 6.43
C TYR A 115 -6.70 16.65 5.80
N PRO A 116 -5.60 15.92 6.04
CA PRO A 116 -4.30 16.30 5.50
C PRO A 116 -4.25 16.20 3.98
N ASN A 117 -3.51 17.11 3.35
CA ASN A 117 -3.19 17.00 1.94
C ASN A 117 -2.20 15.85 1.69
N ALA A 118 -2.33 15.20 0.54
CA ALA A 118 -1.34 14.22 0.10
C ALA A 118 0.03 14.90 -0.09
N PRO A 119 1.14 14.20 0.22
CA PRO A 119 2.48 14.72 -0.09
C PRO A 119 2.65 14.98 -1.58
N GLU A 120 3.32 16.07 -1.93
CA GLU A 120 3.69 16.35 -3.32
C GLU A 120 5.02 15.64 -3.67
N VAL A 121 5.17 15.32 -4.96
CA VAL A 121 6.39 14.73 -5.52
C VAL A 121 6.86 15.67 -6.63
N ASP A 122 7.49 16.77 -6.21
CA ASP A 122 8.05 17.76 -7.12
C ASP A 122 9.36 17.29 -7.72
N GLU A 123 9.69 17.82 -8.91
CA GLU A 123 10.93 17.54 -9.65
C GLU A 123 11.24 16.02 -9.74
N ALA A 124 10.19 15.22 -9.93
CA ALA A 124 10.27 13.78 -9.84
C ALA A 124 11.03 13.16 -11.03
N SER A 125 11.94 12.25 -10.73
CA SER A 125 12.36 11.24 -11.70
C SER A 125 11.21 10.24 -11.90
N THR A 126 11.13 9.65 -13.10
CA THR A 126 10.03 8.72 -13.44
C THR A 126 10.54 7.37 -13.90
N ALA A 127 9.79 6.32 -13.57
CA ALA A 127 10.01 4.97 -14.08
C ALA A 127 8.65 4.30 -14.35
N SER A 128 8.66 3.25 -15.18
CA SER A 128 7.49 2.40 -15.42
C SER A 128 7.88 0.95 -15.19
N ILE A 129 7.08 0.22 -14.40
CA ILE A 129 7.29 -1.21 -14.13
C ILE A 129 5.94 -1.91 -14.20
N GLN A 130 5.89 -3.07 -14.86
CA GLN A 130 4.69 -3.90 -14.86
C GLN A 130 4.27 -4.29 -13.43
N ALA A 131 2.98 -4.18 -13.12
CA ALA A 131 2.41 -4.45 -11.80
C ALA A 131 2.82 -5.83 -11.24
N GLY A 132 2.71 -6.88 -12.05
CA GLY A 132 3.13 -8.24 -11.66
C GLY A 132 4.61 -8.34 -11.28
N ILE A 133 5.50 -7.66 -12.02
CA ILE A 133 6.94 -7.64 -11.73
C ILE A 133 7.22 -6.93 -10.41
N LEU A 134 6.60 -5.77 -10.19
CA LEU A 134 6.76 -5.01 -8.94
C LEU A 134 6.19 -5.81 -7.75
N ALA A 135 5.02 -6.42 -7.89
CA ALA A 135 4.41 -7.26 -6.86
C ALA A 135 5.28 -8.48 -6.51
N GLU A 136 5.91 -9.11 -7.51
CA GLU A 136 6.85 -10.22 -7.30
C GLU A 136 8.11 -9.74 -6.56
N ALA A 137 8.72 -8.64 -6.99
CA ALA A 137 9.90 -8.06 -6.35
C ALA A 137 9.65 -7.74 -4.87
N ILE A 138 8.50 -7.13 -4.56
CA ILE A 138 8.07 -6.86 -3.18
C ILE A 138 7.88 -8.17 -2.43
N SER A 139 7.19 -9.16 -3.01
CA SER A 139 6.91 -10.44 -2.36
C SER A 139 8.17 -11.23 -2.02
N ASN A 140 9.19 -11.15 -2.87
CA ASN A 140 10.46 -11.83 -2.68
C ASN A 140 11.38 -11.13 -1.67
N THR A 141 11.15 -9.86 -1.32
CA THR A 141 12.09 -9.09 -0.50
C THR A 141 11.52 -8.61 0.84
N LEU A 142 10.26 -8.18 0.87
CA LEU A 142 9.63 -7.51 2.00
C LEU A 142 9.68 -8.30 3.31
N PHE A 143 9.65 -9.63 3.25
CA PHE A 143 9.67 -10.46 4.45
C PHE A 143 10.99 -10.39 5.22
N ALA A 144 12.08 -9.92 4.58
CA ALA A 144 13.40 -9.82 5.18
C ALA A 144 13.68 -8.45 5.85
N THR A 145 12.74 -7.51 5.83
CA THR A 145 12.86 -6.23 6.57
C THR A 145 12.83 -6.46 8.08
N GLY A 146 13.59 -5.65 8.83
CA GLY A 146 13.52 -5.61 10.29
C GLY A 146 12.25 -4.92 10.82
N ASN A 147 12.09 -4.95 12.15
CA ASN A 147 11.06 -4.19 12.87
C ASN A 147 11.70 -3.33 14.00
N ASP A 148 13.02 -3.14 13.97
CA ASP A 148 13.76 -2.35 14.96
C ASP A 148 13.66 -0.86 14.59
N GLU A 149 12.88 -0.11 15.36
CA GLU A 149 12.69 1.33 15.15
C GLU A 149 13.98 2.13 15.37
N LEU A 150 14.96 1.60 16.11
CA LEU A 150 16.28 2.23 16.26
C LEU A 150 17.14 2.10 14.99
N ARG A 151 16.73 1.24 14.04
CA ARG A 151 17.37 1.06 12.74
C ARG A 151 16.37 1.24 11.61
N PRO A 152 15.84 2.47 11.42
CA PRO A 152 14.75 2.74 10.48
C PRO A 152 15.11 2.33 9.04
N VAL A 153 16.36 2.50 8.62
CA VAL A 153 16.81 2.10 7.27
C VAL A 153 16.60 0.62 6.97
N MET A 154 16.56 -0.25 7.99
CA MET A 154 16.35 -1.70 7.83
C MET A 154 14.88 -2.12 7.92
N THR A 155 13.97 -1.21 8.28
CA THR A 155 12.53 -1.51 8.32
C THR A 155 11.88 -1.44 6.95
N GLY A 156 12.59 -0.87 5.97
CA GLY A 156 12.17 -0.80 4.57
C GLY A 156 12.94 -1.71 3.62
N VAL A 157 12.51 -1.73 2.36
CA VAL A 157 13.21 -2.39 1.26
C VAL A 157 13.99 -1.33 0.49
N PHE A 158 15.27 -1.57 0.28
CA PHE A 158 16.15 -0.72 -0.51
C PHE A 158 15.97 -0.99 -2.00
N PHE A 159 15.51 0.02 -2.72
CA PHE A 159 15.31 0.01 -4.16
C PHE A 159 16.52 0.68 -4.80
N GLN A 160 17.18 -0.04 -5.71
CA GLN A 160 18.26 0.50 -6.53
C GLN A 160 17.87 0.35 -7.99
N ALA A 161 17.43 1.45 -8.57
CA ALA A 161 17.13 1.57 -9.99
C ALA A 161 18.42 1.91 -10.72
N GLY A 162 19.02 0.94 -11.42
CA GLY A 162 20.24 1.13 -12.20
C GLY A 162 19.97 1.15 -13.70
N LYS A 163 21.00 1.53 -14.48
CA LYS A 163 20.93 1.49 -15.95
C LYS A 163 20.83 0.07 -16.50
N ASP A 164 21.48 -0.89 -15.86
CA ASP A 164 21.57 -2.28 -16.35
C ASP A 164 20.65 -3.26 -15.62
N ASN A 165 20.22 -2.90 -14.41
CA ASN A 165 19.41 -3.76 -13.56
C ASN A 165 18.73 -2.97 -12.45
N PHE A 166 17.64 -3.53 -11.94
CA PHE A 166 17.00 -3.11 -10.70
C PHE A 166 17.33 -4.10 -9.60
N LYS A 167 17.64 -3.58 -8.42
CA LYS A 167 17.85 -4.40 -7.23
C LYS A 167 16.87 -3.99 -6.13
N PHE A 168 16.34 -5.00 -5.47
CA PHE A 168 15.49 -4.87 -4.29
C PHE A 168 16.19 -5.63 -3.17
N VAL A 169 16.53 -4.92 -2.08
CA VAL A 169 17.33 -5.48 -1.00
C VAL A 169 16.65 -5.25 0.34
N ALA A 170 16.58 -6.29 1.17
CA ALA A 170 16.02 -6.21 2.50
C ALA A 170 16.85 -7.06 3.48
N THR A 171 17.05 -6.56 4.70
CA THR A 171 17.71 -7.30 5.77
C THR A 171 17.22 -6.86 7.16
N ASP A 172 17.23 -7.81 8.09
CA ASP A 172 16.95 -7.64 9.51
C ASP A 172 18.21 -7.93 10.37
N ALA A 173 19.40 -7.90 9.76
CA ALA A 173 20.71 -8.30 10.31
C ALA A 173 20.88 -9.80 10.61
N HIS A 174 19.82 -10.60 10.53
CA HIS A 174 19.89 -12.06 10.68
C HIS A 174 19.82 -12.77 9.33
N ARG A 175 19.08 -12.21 8.38
CA ARG A 175 18.98 -12.66 6.99
C ARG A 175 19.05 -11.48 6.03
N LEU A 176 19.41 -11.79 4.80
CA LEU A 176 19.50 -10.82 3.72
C LEU A 176 18.88 -11.41 2.47
N VAL A 177 18.06 -10.63 1.78
CA VAL A 177 17.60 -10.95 0.44
C VAL A 177 18.07 -9.85 -0.51
N LYS A 178 18.64 -10.27 -1.64
CA LYS A 178 18.92 -9.43 -2.80
C LYS A 178 18.21 -10.03 -3.99
N TYR A 179 17.20 -9.34 -4.50
CA TYR A 179 16.47 -9.69 -5.71
C TYR A 179 16.92 -8.77 -6.83
N THR A 180 17.40 -9.32 -7.95
CA THR A 180 17.95 -8.55 -9.08
C THR A 180 17.19 -8.88 -10.35
N ARG A 181 16.76 -7.84 -11.07
CA ARG A 181 16.07 -7.91 -12.36
C ARG A 181 16.94 -7.22 -13.41
N THR A 182 17.30 -7.93 -14.47
CA THR A 182 18.15 -7.42 -15.56
C THR A 182 17.37 -6.93 -16.78
N ASP A 183 16.04 -7.05 -16.73
CA ASP A 183 15.09 -6.61 -17.75
C ASP A 183 14.46 -5.25 -17.43
N LEU A 184 14.80 -4.67 -16.27
CA LEU A 184 14.37 -3.34 -15.85
C LEU A 184 15.56 -2.38 -15.90
N HIS A 185 15.32 -1.19 -16.45
CA HIS A 185 16.34 -0.17 -16.71
C HIS A 185 15.78 1.20 -16.34
N ALA A 186 16.60 2.03 -15.68
CA ALA A 186 16.27 3.40 -15.35
C ALA A 186 17.10 4.34 -16.21
N GLU A 187 16.46 5.38 -16.74
CA GLU A 187 17.17 6.44 -17.47
C GLU A 187 18.17 7.15 -16.54
N GLU A 188 17.70 7.48 -15.33
CA GLU A 188 18.50 8.06 -14.26
C GLU A 188 18.60 7.09 -13.07
N PRO A 189 19.82 6.71 -12.65
CA PRO A 189 19.98 5.86 -11.49
C PRO A 189 19.44 6.50 -10.21
N ALA A 190 18.75 5.71 -9.40
CA ALA A 190 18.19 6.17 -8.14
C ALA A 190 18.19 5.08 -7.08
N ASP A 191 18.53 5.49 -5.86
CA ASP A 191 18.61 4.63 -4.69
C ASP A 191 17.74 5.22 -3.59
N TYR A 192 16.78 4.46 -3.07
CA TYR A 192 15.87 4.91 -2.02
C TYR A 192 15.34 3.75 -1.18
N ILE A 193 14.88 4.05 0.04
CA ILE A 193 14.39 3.05 0.98
C ILE A 193 12.87 3.18 1.10
N MET A 194 12.16 2.17 0.61
CA MET A 194 10.71 2.08 0.62
C MET A 194 10.20 1.53 1.97
N PRO A 195 9.31 2.24 2.68
CA PRO A 195 8.78 1.74 3.94
C PRO A 195 7.91 0.49 3.76
N LYS A 196 7.91 -0.38 4.78
CA LYS A 196 7.21 -1.67 4.73
C LYS A 196 5.70 -1.56 4.57
N LYS A 197 5.05 -0.56 5.17
CA LYS A 197 3.59 -0.39 5.11
C LYS A 197 3.09 -0.13 3.68
N PRO A 198 3.54 0.90 2.94
CA PRO A 198 3.13 1.12 1.55
C PRO A 198 3.46 -0.07 0.64
N LEU A 199 4.57 -0.78 0.87
CA LEU A 199 4.90 -1.98 0.11
C LEU A 199 3.91 -3.13 0.34
N ASN A 200 3.41 -3.33 1.57
CA ASN A 200 2.35 -4.32 1.82
C ASN A 200 1.05 -3.96 1.08
N LEU A 201 0.71 -2.67 1.02
CA LEU A 201 -0.47 -2.21 0.27
C LEU A 201 -0.30 -2.44 -1.23
N LEU A 202 0.82 -1.99 -1.81
CA LEU A 202 1.14 -2.21 -3.22
C LEU A 202 1.14 -3.68 -3.59
N LYS A 203 1.73 -4.56 -2.76
CA LYS A 203 1.71 -6.00 -3.02
C LYS A 203 0.30 -6.54 -3.21
N ASN A 204 -0.67 -6.08 -2.43
CA ASN A 204 -2.06 -6.53 -2.54
C ASN A 204 -2.76 -5.88 -3.74
N ILE A 205 -2.58 -4.57 -3.93
CA ILE A 205 -3.21 -3.78 -5.00
C ILE A 205 -2.76 -4.26 -6.39
N LEU A 206 -1.47 -4.54 -6.56
CA LEU A 206 -0.87 -4.89 -7.85
C LEU A 206 -0.99 -6.38 -8.20
N SER A 207 -1.45 -7.22 -7.27
CA SER A 207 -1.47 -8.67 -7.46
C SER A 207 -2.41 -9.08 -8.61
N GLY A 208 -1.88 -9.84 -9.57
CA GLY A 208 -2.65 -10.38 -10.69
C GLY A 208 -2.96 -9.40 -11.83
N SER A 209 -2.43 -8.17 -11.80
CA SER A 209 -2.50 -7.25 -12.95
C SER A 209 -1.25 -7.32 -13.83
N ASN A 210 -1.46 -7.09 -15.13
CA ASN A 210 -0.41 -6.94 -16.14
C ASN A 210 -0.23 -5.48 -16.59
N ASP A 211 -0.94 -4.51 -16.02
CA ASP A 211 -0.79 -3.11 -16.40
C ASP A 211 0.50 -2.52 -15.83
N ASP A 212 0.93 -1.44 -16.43
CA ASP A 212 2.10 -0.70 -15.98
C ASP A 212 1.79 0.17 -14.76
N VAL A 213 2.75 0.23 -13.84
CA VAL A 213 2.75 1.13 -12.70
C VAL A 213 3.72 2.25 -13.01
N LYS A 214 3.19 3.47 -13.12
CA LYS A 214 4.02 4.68 -13.20
C LYS A 214 4.55 4.97 -11.80
N ILE A 215 5.86 5.15 -11.68
CA ILE A 215 6.55 5.49 -10.44
C ILE A 215 7.16 6.87 -10.62
N GLU A 216 6.88 7.76 -9.68
CA GLU A 216 7.42 9.11 -9.64
C GLU A 216 8.06 9.28 -8.26
N TYR A 217 9.34 9.65 -8.21
CA TYR A 217 10.05 9.72 -6.95
C TYR A 217 11.03 10.89 -6.93
N ASN A 218 11.25 11.41 -5.72
CA ASN A 218 12.34 12.32 -5.43
C ASN A 218 13.07 11.84 -4.16
N LYS A 219 13.83 12.72 -3.49
CA LYS A 219 14.60 12.35 -2.29
C LYS A 219 13.73 12.06 -1.05
N VAL A 220 12.47 12.51 -1.06
CA VAL A 220 11.60 12.54 0.13
C VAL A 220 10.38 11.68 -0.05
N ASN A 221 9.74 11.71 -1.22
CA ASN A 221 8.48 11.04 -1.49
C ASN A 221 8.56 10.20 -2.75
N THR A 222 7.69 9.20 -2.81
CA THR A 222 7.40 8.44 -4.03
C THR A 222 5.90 8.35 -4.24
N ARG A 223 5.48 8.31 -5.50
CA ARG A 223 4.12 8.16 -5.95
C ARG A 223 4.05 7.00 -6.95
N PHE A 224 3.11 6.10 -6.73
CA PHE A 224 2.77 5.01 -7.62
C PHE A 224 1.38 5.28 -8.19
N SER A 225 1.28 5.36 -9.51
CA SER A 225 0.01 5.51 -10.21
C SER A 225 -0.26 4.26 -11.04
N PHE A 226 -1.42 3.65 -10.80
CA PHE A 226 -1.83 2.40 -11.43
C PHE A 226 -3.35 2.42 -11.58
N GLN A 227 -3.84 2.28 -12.82
CA GLN A 227 -5.27 2.38 -13.14
C GLN A 227 -5.91 3.65 -12.52
N ASN A 228 -6.92 3.49 -11.67
CA ASN A 228 -7.62 4.53 -10.94
C ASN A 228 -7.07 4.79 -9.53
N ILE A 229 -5.91 4.21 -9.18
CA ILE A 229 -5.30 4.23 -7.85
C ILE A 229 -4.01 5.05 -7.88
N VAL A 230 -3.84 5.90 -6.87
CA VAL A 230 -2.61 6.63 -6.60
C VAL A 230 -2.19 6.37 -5.16
N LEU A 231 -0.99 5.85 -4.96
CA LEU A 231 -0.37 5.70 -3.65
C LEU A 231 0.84 6.63 -3.57
N THR A 232 0.83 7.54 -2.61
CA THR A 232 1.98 8.40 -2.29
C THR A 232 2.48 8.05 -0.91
N CYS A 233 3.80 7.95 -0.73
CA CYS A 233 4.38 7.78 0.59
C CYS A 233 5.72 8.47 0.75
N ARG A 234 6.05 8.80 2.00
CA ARG A 234 7.37 9.27 2.39
C ARG A 234 8.38 8.12 2.37
N LEU A 235 9.59 8.41 1.91
CA LEU A 235 10.73 7.51 1.91
C LEU A 235 11.43 7.50 3.27
N ILE A 236 12.07 6.39 3.61
CA ILE A 236 12.91 6.34 4.81
C ILE A 236 14.23 7.05 4.51
N ASP A 237 14.53 8.10 5.27
CA ASP A 237 15.81 8.80 5.17
C ASP A 237 16.95 7.98 5.80
N GLY A 238 18.12 8.07 5.18
CA GLY A 238 19.34 7.46 5.65
C GLY A 238 20.05 6.57 4.63
N LYS A 239 21.26 6.18 4.97
CA LYS A 239 22.12 5.35 4.13
C LYS A 239 21.89 3.88 4.41
N TYR A 240 21.52 3.10 3.39
CA TYR A 240 21.38 1.66 3.53
C TYR A 240 22.76 0.99 3.77
N PRO A 241 22.85 -0.04 4.64
CA PRO A 241 24.10 -0.75 4.87
C PRO A 241 24.70 -1.37 3.61
N SER A 242 26.03 -1.47 3.55
CA SER A 242 26.72 -2.17 2.46
C SER A 242 26.46 -3.67 2.52
N TYR A 243 25.50 -4.13 1.73
CA TYR A 243 25.04 -5.53 1.75
C TYR A 243 25.96 -6.49 0.99
N ASP A 244 26.66 -6.04 -0.05
CA ASP A 244 27.51 -6.93 -0.85
C ASP A 244 28.71 -7.46 -0.05
N ALA A 245 29.10 -6.77 1.02
CA ALA A 245 30.19 -7.19 1.91
C ALA A 245 29.85 -8.43 2.74
N VAL A 246 28.55 -8.72 2.98
CA VAL A 246 28.11 -9.86 3.81
C VAL A 246 27.65 -11.06 3.00
N ILE A 247 27.63 -10.97 1.66
CA ILE A 247 27.27 -12.09 0.78
C ILE A 247 28.54 -12.94 0.58
N PRO A 248 28.56 -14.21 1.03
CA PRO A 248 29.72 -15.07 0.85
C PRO A 248 30.01 -15.28 -0.64
N LYS A 249 31.25 -15.02 -1.07
CA LYS A 249 31.69 -15.19 -2.47
C LYS A 249 32.12 -16.62 -2.79
N GLU A 250 32.54 -17.36 -1.77
CA GLU A 250 33.02 -18.72 -1.88
C GLU A 250 32.27 -19.59 -0.86
N ASN A 251 31.67 -20.69 -1.33
CA ASN A 251 31.06 -21.69 -0.48
C ASN A 251 31.46 -23.09 -0.97
N PRO A 252 32.35 -23.81 -0.25
CA PRO A 252 32.79 -25.13 -0.66
C PRO A 252 31.70 -26.21 -0.50
N ASN A 253 30.63 -25.93 0.26
CA ASN A 253 29.59 -26.90 0.58
C ASN A 253 28.27 -26.54 -0.11
N VAL A 254 27.99 -27.19 -1.23
CA VAL A 254 26.76 -26.98 -2.01
C VAL A 254 25.82 -28.17 -1.85
N LEU A 255 24.62 -27.92 -1.33
CA LEU A 255 23.55 -28.92 -1.22
C LEU A 255 22.45 -28.62 -2.23
N THR A 256 22.15 -29.58 -3.11
CA THR A 256 20.99 -29.53 -4.01
C THR A 256 19.89 -30.41 -3.45
N ILE A 257 18.73 -29.83 -3.14
CA ILE A 257 17.60 -30.55 -2.52
C ILE A 257 16.27 -30.06 -3.09
N ASN A 258 15.25 -30.93 -3.10
CA ASN A 258 13.90 -30.54 -3.49
C ASN A 258 13.31 -29.52 -2.49
N ARG A 259 13.00 -28.32 -2.99
CA ARG A 259 12.47 -27.20 -2.19
C ARG A 259 11.24 -27.56 -1.35
N ASN A 260 10.26 -28.23 -1.96
CA ASN A 260 8.98 -28.53 -1.29
C ASN A 260 9.15 -29.62 -0.23
N MET A 261 9.96 -30.65 -0.51
CA MET A 261 10.30 -31.66 0.50
C MET A 261 11.05 -31.06 1.68
N PHE A 262 12.02 -30.17 1.43
CA PHE A 262 12.77 -29.51 2.49
C PHE A 262 11.88 -28.58 3.32
N LEU A 263 11.09 -27.73 2.66
CA LEU A 263 10.15 -26.81 3.33
C LEU A 263 9.13 -27.55 4.21
N THR A 264 8.51 -28.60 3.69
CA THR A 264 7.53 -29.37 4.47
C THR A 264 8.18 -30.09 5.65
N SER A 265 9.43 -30.54 5.50
CA SER A 265 10.19 -31.15 6.59
C SER A 265 10.55 -30.14 7.67
N LEU A 266 11.07 -28.96 7.29
CA LEU A 266 11.34 -27.86 8.21
C LEU A 266 10.08 -27.42 8.97
N ARG A 267 8.93 -27.32 8.29
CA ARG A 267 7.65 -26.99 8.94
C ARG A 267 7.23 -28.02 9.99
N ARG A 268 7.53 -29.31 9.79
CA ARG A 268 7.26 -30.35 10.81
C ARG A 268 8.21 -30.21 12.00
N VAL A 269 9.50 -29.99 11.76
CA VAL A 269 10.50 -29.86 12.83
C VAL A 269 10.29 -28.58 13.63
N SER A 270 9.92 -27.47 12.99
CA SER A 270 9.72 -26.17 13.64
C SER A 270 8.63 -26.20 14.73
N ILE A 271 7.67 -27.13 14.68
CA ILE A 271 6.65 -27.32 15.73
C ILE A 271 7.31 -27.65 17.09
N PHE A 272 8.45 -28.34 17.05
CA PHE A 272 9.20 -28.77 18.23
C PHE A 272 10.36 -27.82 18.56
N SER A 273 10.57 -26.77 17.77
CA SER A 273 11.64 -25.80 18.00
C SER A 273 11.34 -24.87 19.18
N ASN A 274 12.41 -24.34 19.79
CA ASN A 274 12.26 -23.36 20.85
C ASN A 274 11.76 -22.03 20.25
N LYS A 275 10.56 -21.61 20.67
CA LYS A 275 9.92 -20.36 20.23
C LYS A 275 10.74 -19.10 20.54
N ALA A 276 11.67 -19.15 21.50
CA ALA A 276 12.53 -18.02 21.84
C ALA A 276 13.76 -17.91 20.94
N THR A 277 14.32 -19.02 20.46
CA THR A 277 15.56 -19.01 19.65
C THR A 277 15.32 -19.18 18.16
N ASN A 278 14.14 -19.70 17.75
CA ASN A 278 13.79 -20.02 16.37
C ASN A 278 14.82 -20.94 15.67
N GLN A 279 15.60 -21.71 16.45
CA GLN A 279 16.60 -22.65 15.93
C GLN A 279 15.90 -23.97 15.57
N VAL A 280 16.04 -24.39 14.31
CA VAL A 280 15.57 -25.66 13.73
C VAL A 280 16.78 -26.51 13.37
#